data_AF-A0A832THR9-F1
#
_entry.id   AF-A0A832THR9-F1
#
_cell.length_a   1.000
_cell.length_b   1.000
_cell.length_c   1.000
_cell.angle_alpha   90.00
_cell.angle_beta   90.00
_cell.angle_gamma   90.00
#
_symmetry.space_group_name_H-M   'P 1'
#
loop_
_entity.id
_entity.type
_entity.pdbx_description
1 polymer ?
#
loop_
_entity_poly.entity_id
_entity_poly.type
_entity_poly.pdbx_seq_one_letter_code
_entity_poly.pdbx_strand_id
1 'polypeptide(L)'
;MKDPGLVAVGVAAAVAFGTALALGLPPIQRDKPRRKSWEVSAAFPTPVIAAGATVLVIRVIGYHPPIPLAIVGAVVGALSAAFTAYIEKVFPRPEAG
;
A
#
# COMPACT_ATOMS: atom_id res chain seq x y z
N MET A 1 6.02 -18.59 18.32
CA MET A 1 4.86 -17.66 18.17
C MET A 1 5.16 -16.71 17.01
N LYS A 2 4.30 -16.59 16.00
CA LYS A 2 4.48 -15.58 14.93
C LYS A 2 4.21 -14.18 15.50
N ASP A 3 5.06 -13.21 15.19
CA ASP A 3 4.88 -11.81 15.61
C ASP A 3 3.58 -11.25 15.00
N PRO A 4 2.60 -10.83 15.81
CA PRO A 4 1.31 -10.33 15.31
C PRO A 4 1.46 -9.05 14.47
N GLY A 5 2.50 -8.24 14.69
CA GLY A 5 2.81 -7.09 13.85
C GLY A 5 3.31 -7.50 12.46
N LEU A 6 4.12 -8.55 12.36
CA LEU A 6 4.57 -9.08 11.08
C LEU A 6 3.40 -9.67 10.28
N VAL A 7 2.47 -10.34 10.97
CA VAL A 7 1.22 -10.82 10.36
C VAL A 7 0.41 -9.65 9.79
N ALA A 8 0.26 -8.56 10.55
CA ALA A 8 -0.45 -7.37 10.09
C ALA A 8 0.17 -6.76 8.83
N VAL A 9 1.51 -6.70 8.75
CA VAL A 9 2.23 -6.21 7.55
C VAL A 9 1.95 -7.10 6.34
N GLY A 10 1.98 -8.42 6.51
CA GLY A 10 1.66 -9.37 5.44
C GLY A 10 0.22 -9.22 4.95
N VAL A 11 -0.73 -9.08 5.88
CA VAL A 11 -2.14 -8.83 5.55
C VAL A 11 -2.31 -7.51 4.82
N ALA A 12 -1.65 -6.43 5.27
CA ALA A 12 -1.72 -5.12 4.65
C ALA A 12 -1.23 -5.16 3.20
N ALA A 13 -0.09 -5.82 2.94
CA ALA A 13 0.44 -5.97 1.59
C ALA A 13 -0.51 -6.75 0.67
N ALA A 14 -1.08 -7.85 1.16
CA ALA A 14 -2.01 -8.68 0.39
C ALA A 14 -3.32 -7.94 0.09
N VAL A 15 -3.90 -7.27 1.08
CA VAL A 15 -5.13 -6.47 0.90
C VAL A 15 -4.87 -5.29 -0.01
N ALA A 16 -3.75 -4.57 0.15
CA ALA A 16 -3.41 -3.46 -0.73
C ALA A 16 -3.30 -3.89 -2.19
N PHE A 17 -2.62 -5.02 -2.46
CA PHE A 17 -2.53 -5.57 -3.81
C PHE A 17 -3.92 -5.92 -4.39
N GLY A 18 -4.73 -6.66 -3.62
CA GLY A 18 -6.08 -7.04 -4.05
C GLY A 18 -7.01 -5.85 -4.29
N THR A 19 -7.00 -4.86 -3.39
CA THR A 19 -7.78 -3.63 -3.53
C THR A 19 -7.29 -2.80 -4.71
N ALA A 20 -5.99 -2.70 -4.96
CA ALA A 20 -5.47 -1.99 -6.13
C ALA A 20 -5.93 -2.61 -7.45
N LEU A 21 -5.93 -3.94 -7.55
CA LEU A 21 -6.50 -4.65 -8.69
C LEU A 21 -8.02 -4.37 -8.84
N ALA A 22 -8.76 -4.38 -7.73
CA ALA A 22 -10.20 -4.08 -7.74
C ALA A 22 -10.49 -2.62 -8.16
N LEU A 23 -9.58 -1.68 -7.88
CA LEU A 23 -9.63 -0.29 -8.32
C LEU A 23 -9.18 -0.09 -9.77
N GLY A 24 -8.80 -1.15 -10.48
CA GLY A 24 -8.42 -1.11 -11.89
C GLY A 24 -6.96 -0.74 -12.15
N LEU A 25 -6.09 -0.76 -11.14
CA LEU A 25 -4.66 -0.58 -11.36
C LEU A 25 -4.10 -1.78 -12.13
N PRO A 26 -3.17 -1.56 -13.06
CA PRO A 26 -2.50 -2.66 -13.73
C PRO A 26 -1.73 -3.51 -12.70
N PRO A 27 -1.68 -4.85 -12.86
CA PRO A 27 -0.99 -5.72 -11.90
C PRO A 27 0.48 -5.37 -11.74
N ILE A 28 1.14 -5.04 -12.85
CA ILE A 28 2.56 -4.70 -12.97
C ILE A 28 2.68 -3.45 -13.85
N GLN A 29 3.69 -2.63 -13.59
CA GLN A 29 4.03 -1.48 -14.44
C GLN A 29 4.21 -1.93 -15.90
N ARG A 30 3.62 -1.21 -16.84
CA ARG A 30 3.69 -1.57 -18.27
C ARG A 30 5.00 -1.09 -18.87
N ASP A 31 5.46 0.08 -18.45
CA ASP A 31 6.78 0.58 -18.81
C ASP A 31 7.89 -0.12 -18.01
N LYS A 32 9.05 -0.29 -18.65
CA LYS A 32 10.27 -0.72 -17.95
C LYS A 32 10.51 0.22 -16.76
N PRO A 33 10.95 -0.29 -15.59
CA PRO A 33 11.22 0.54 -14.43
C PRO A 33 12.30 1.57 -14.76
N ARG A 34 11.86 2.79 -15.08
CA ARG A 34 12.71 3.95 -15.32
C ARG A 34 12.68 4.80 -14.05
N ARG A 35 13.80 5.41 -13.68
CA ARG A 35 13.86 6.34 -12.53
C ARG A 35 12.84 7.49 -12.62
N LYS A 36 12.38 7.84 -13.82
CA LYS A 36 11.34 8.83 -14.09
C LYS A 36 9.95 8.21 -14.36
N SER A 37 9.73 6.94 -14.03
CA SER A 37 8.42 6.30 -14.16
C SER A 37 7.50 6.80 -13.05
N TRP A 38 6.43 7.48 -13.44
CA TRP A 38 5.32 7.86 -12.57
C TRP A 38 4.23 6.79 -12.56
N GLU A 39 4.42 5.66 -13.27
CA GLU A 39 3.39 4.62 -13.40
C GLU A 39 3.20 3.88 -12.08
N VAL A 40 1.97 3.96 -11.56
CA VAL A 40 1.51 3.17 -10.42
C VAL A 40 0.89 1.85 -10.87
N SER A 41 1.12 0.80 -10.07
CA SER A 41 0.59 -0.54 -10.30
C SER A 41 0.21 -1.19 -8.97
N ALA A 42 -0.57 -2.28 -9.03
CA ALA A 42 -0.91 -3.05 -7.85
C ALA A 42 0.35 -3.64 -7.19
N ALA A 43 1.35 -4.07 -7.96
CA ALA A 43 2.60 -4.61 -7.42
C ALA A 43 3.56 -3.54 -6.88
N PHE A 44 3.58 -2.34 -7.49
CA PHE A 44 4.47 -1.26 -7.10
C PHE A 44 3.87 0.13 -7.40
N PRO A 45 3.87 1.08 -6.46
CA PRO A 45 4.44 1.02 -5.09
C PRO A 45 3.46 0.51 -4.01
N THR A 46 2.24 0.11 -4.39
CA THR A 46 1.10 -0.10 -3.46
C THR A 46 1.40 -0.94 -2.20
N PRO A 47 1.98 -2.15 -2.30
CA PRO A 47 2.20 -3.00 -1.12
C PRO A 47 3.31 -2.47 -0.22
N VAL A 48 4.28 -1.74 -0.78
CA VAL A 48 5.37 -1.11 -0.04
C VAL A 48 4.83 0.02 0.84
N ILE A 49 3.94 0.85 0.29
CA ILE A 49 3.25 1.90 1.04
C ILE A 49 2.44 1.29 2.19
N ALA A 50 1.67 0.22 1.91
CA ALA A 50 0.87 -0.46 2.92
C ALA A 50 1.71 -1.05 4.06
N ALA A 51 2.84 -1.69 3.73
CA ALA A 51 3.76 -2.24 4.71
C ALA A 51 4.35 -1.14 5.60
N GLY A 52 4.86 -0.06 5.00
CA GLY A 52 5.43 1.07 5.72
C GLY A 52 4.42 1.75 6.63
N ALA A 53 3.22 2.02 6.12
CA ALA A 53 2.13 2.61 6.90
C ALA A 53 1.71 1.73 8.09
N THR A 54 1.65 0.41 7.89
CA THR A 54 1.30 -0.54 8.97
C THR A 54 2.35 -0.53 10.08
N VAL A 55 3.63 -0.51 9.73
CA VAL A 55 4.72 -0.40 10.72
C VAL A 55 4.64 0.93 11.47
N LEU A 56 4.38 2.04 10.79
CA LEU A 56 4.22 3.35 11.43
C LEU A 56 3.08 3.32 12.46
N VAL A 57 1.90 2.81 12.09
CA VAL A 57 0.73 2.75 12.97
C VAL A 57 0.99 1.88 14.20
N ILE A 58 1.53 0.67 14.01
CA ILE A 58 1.66 -0.31 15.10
C ILE A 58 2.87 -0.02 15.98
N ARG A 59 4.03 0.26 15.38
CA ARG A 59 5.32 0.32 16.09
C ARG A 59 5.71 1.74 16.48
N VAL A 60 5.49 2.71 15.60
CA VAL A 60 5.96 4.09 15.84
C VAL A 60 4.93 4.89 16.62
N ILE A 61 3.67 4.85 16.21
CA ILE A 61 2.56 5.49 16.92
C ILE A 61 2.15 4.67 18.15
N GLY A 62 2.40 3.35 18.12
CA GLY A 62 2.04 2.46 19.23
C GLY A 62 0.54 2.19 19.30
N TYR A 63 -0.19 2.23 18.18
CA TYR A 63 -1.63 2.00 18.18
C TYR A 63 -1.97 0.52 18.35
N HIS A 64 -2.59 0.18 19.49
CA HIS A 64 -2.96 -1.20 19.86
C HIS A 64 -4.46 -1.25 20.23
N PRO A 65 -5.35 -1.31 19.23
CA PRO A 65 -6.79 -1.36 19.48
C PRO A 65 -7.21 -2.74 20.03
N PRO A 66 -8.40 -2.86 20.63
CA PRO A 66 -8.94 -4.13 21.14
C PRO A 66 -9.47 -5.03 20.00
N ILE A 67 -8.78 -5.05 18.85
CA ILE A 67 -9.08 -5.88 17.68
C ILE A 67 -7.78 -6.52 17.17
N PRO A 68 -7.86 -7.65 16.44
CA PRO A 68 -6.67 -8.27 15.85
C PRO A 68 -5.90 -7.30 14.95
N LEU A 69 -4.57 -7.23 15.08
CA LEU A 69 -3.72 -6.38 14.24
C LEU A 69 -3.82 -6.73 12.75
N ALA A 70 -4.23 -7.96 12.40
CA ALA A 70 -4.56 -8.32 11.03
C ALA A 70 -5.69 -7.46 10.44
N ILE A 71 -6.71 -7.11 11.23
CA ILE A 71 -7.81 -6.23 10.79
C ILE A 71 -7.27 -4.81 10.57
N VAL A 72 -6.40 -4.33 11.47
CA VAL A 72 -5.71 -3.04 11.29
C VAL A 72 -4.91 -3.05 9.99
N GLY A 73 -4.14 -4.11 9.73
CA GLY A 73 -3.41 -4.28 8.49
C GLY A 73 -4.32 -4.27 7.26
N ALA A 74 -5.48 -4.93 7.31
CA ALA A 74 -6.44 -4.93 6.21
C ALA A 74 -6.98 -3.51 5.90
N VAL A 75 -7.35 -2.76 6.94
CA VAL A 75 -7.82 -1.37 6.78
C VAL A 75 -6.71 -0.48 6.21
N VAL A 76 -5.50 -0.56 6.77
CA VAL A 76 -4.34 0.21 6.29
C VAL A 76 -3.99 -0.15 4.85
N GLY A 77 -4.07 -1.43 4.49
CA GLY A 77 -3.85 -1.93 3.13
C GLY A 77 -4.85 -1.33 2.14
N ALA A 78 -6.14 -1.37 2.46
CA ALA A 78 -7.20 -0.80 1.63
C ALA A 78 -7.02 0.72 1.45
N LEU A 79 -6.72 1.45 2.53
CA LEU A 79 -6.46 2.90 2.47
C LEU A 79 -5.21 3.22 1.63
N SER A 80 -4.15 2.41 1.74
CA SER A 80 -2.92 2.60 0.97
C SER A 80 -3.12 2.34 -0.52
N ALA A 81 -3.98 1.36 -0.86
CA ALA A 81 -4.37 1.11 -2.25
C ALA A 81 -5.19 2.26 -2.82
N ALA A 82 -6.17 2.77 -2.07
CA ALA A 82 -6.93 3.95 -2.47
C ALA A 82 -6.00 5.17 -2.66
N PHE A 83 -5.09 5.41 -1.71
CA PHE A 83 -4.10 6.47 -1.82
C PHE A 83 -3.26 6.33 -3.11
N THR A 84 -2.78 5.12 -3.40
CA THR A 84 -1.97 4.87 -4.61
C THR A 84 -2.79 5.05 -5.88
N ALA A 85 -4.05 4.60 -5.90
CA ALA A 85 -4.95 4.75 -7.04
C ALA A 85 -5.29 6.22 -7.37
N TYR A 86 -5.27 7.08 -6.37
CA TYR A 86 -5.59 8.51 -6.53
C TYR A 86 -4.38 9.43 -6.40
N ILE A 87 -3.18 8.88 -6.30
CA ILE A 87 -1.97 9.68 -6.09
C ILE A 87 -1.75 10.69 -7.23
N GLU A 88 -2.07 10.30 -8.47
CA GLU A 88 -1.95 11.18 -9.64
C GLU A 88 -2.95 12.34 -9.64
N LYS A 89 -4.06 12.22 -8.90
CA LYS A 89 -5.04 13.32 -8.76
C LYS A 89 -4.56 14.36 -7.75
N VAL A 90 -3.82 13.94 -6.73
CA VAL A 90 -3.27 14.81 -5.68
C VAL A 90 -1.94 15.40 -6.12
N PHE A 91 -1.11 14.58 -6.76
CA PHE A 91 0.21 14.92 -7.28
C PHE A 91 0.22 14.62 -8.79
N PRO A 92 -0.17 15.61 -9.62
CA PRO A 92 -0.19 15.42 -11.06
C PRO A 92 1.20 15.03 -11.58
N ARG A 93 1.22 14.18 -12.60
CA ARG A 93 2.45 13.73 -13.24
C ARG A 93 3.27 14.95 -13.67
N PRO A 94 4.55 15.05 -13.27
CA PRO A 94 5.39 16.15 -13.72
C PRO A 94 5.48 16.13 -15.24
N GLU A 95 5.30 17.29 -15.88
CA GLU A 95 5.52 17.43 -17.31
C GLU A 95 6.95 16.97 -17.63
N ALA A 96 7.09 16.11 -18.64
CA ALA A 96 8.39 15.63 -19.07
C ALA A 96 9.16 16.79 -19.71
N GLY A 97 9.92 17.53 -18.89
CA GLY A 97 10.95 18.45 -19.35
C GLY A 97 12.13 17.73 -19.98
#